data_AF-A0A382V6T1-F1
#
_entry.id   AF-A0A382V6T1-F1
#
_cell.length_a   1.000
_cell.length_b   1.000
_cell.length_c   1.000
_cell.angle_alpha   90.00
_cell.angle_beta   90.00
_cell.angle_gamma   90.00
#
_symmetry.space_group_name_H-M   'P 1'
#
loop_
_entity.id
_entity.type
_entity.pdbx_description
1 polymer ?
#
loop_
_entity_poly.entity_id
_entity_poly.type
_entity_poly.pdbx_seq_one_letter_code
_entity_poly.pdbx_strand_id
1 'polypeptide(L)' 'MTGLFLYSPIALGVIFVLIWATSLILVTIPAFSARGKTQVIRLSVAGLFLFAEAVLLITLAVLNSQEKIFQ' A
#
# COMPACT_ATOMS: atom_id res chain seq x y z
N MET A 1 28.18 12.02 2.56
CA MET A 1 27.20 12.14 1.45
C MET A 1 26.41 10.83 1.32
N THR A 2 25.55 10.49 2.29
CA THR A 2 24.89 9.16 2.34
C THR A 2 23.39 9.21 2.63
N GLY A 3 22.75 10.39 2.60
CA GLY A 3 21.32 10.55 2.94
C GLY A 3 20.34 10.59 1.76
N LEU A 4 20.81 10.59 0.51
CA LEU A 4 20.00 10.97 -0.66
C LEU A 4 19.45 9.81 -1.49
N PHE A 5 19.70 8.55 -1.11
CA PHE A 5 19.18 7.39 -1.86
C PHE A 5 17.69 7.10 -1.57
N LEU A 6 17.20 7.49 -0.38
CA LEU A 6 15.80 7.29 0.04
C LEU A 6 14.81 8.24 -0.63
N TYR A 7 15.29 9.32 -1.26
CA TYR A 7 14.46 10.34 -1.91
C TYR A 7 14.42 10.20 -3.45
N SER A 8 15.03 9.16 -4.01
CA SER A 8 14.83 8.86 -5.43
C SER A 8 13.37 8.46 -5.67
N PRO A 9 12.69 9.01 -6.71
CA PRO A 9 11.31 8.62 -7.05
C PRO A 9 11.14 7.11 -7.23
N ILE A 10 12.17 6.43 -7.75
CA ILE A 10 12.18 4.98 -7.94
C ILE A 10 12.24 4.26 -6.59
N ALA A 11 13.10 4.72 -5.67
CA ALA A 11 13.22 4.13 -4.34
C ALA A 11 11.92 4.27 -3.54
N LEU A 12 11.26 5.44 -3.61
CA LEU A 12 9.96 5.67 -2.97
C LEU A 12 8.87 4.78 -3.56
N GLY A 13 8.84 4.59 -4.88
CA GLY A 13 7.91 3.65 -5.53
C GLY A 13 8.08 2.22 -5.01
N VAL A 14 9.32 1.74 -4.88
CA VAL A 14 9.61 0.41 -4.31
C VAL A 14 9.16 0.32 -2.85
N ILE A 15 9.41 1.35 -2.04
CA ILE A 15 8.97 1.39 -0.64
C ILE A 15 7.44 1.32 -0.54
N PHE A 16 6.72 2.06 -1.37
CA PHE A 16 5.25 2.03 -1.39
C PHE A 16 4.70 0.66 -1.78
N VAL A 17 5.31 -0.02 -2.75
CA VAL A 17 4.94 -1.39 -3.10
C VAL A 17 5.18 -2.35 -1.94
N LEU A 18 6.30 -2.22 -1.22
CA LEU A 18 6.59 -3.05 -0.04
C LEU A 18 5.61 -2.82 1.11
N ILE A 19 5.23 -1.56 1.36
CA ILE A 19 4.21 -1.20 2.36
C ILE A 19 2.88 -1.85 1.98
N TRP A 20 2.42 -1.64 0.74
CA TRP A 20 1.16 -2.21 0.26
C TRP A 20 1.15 -3.74 0.32
N ALA A 21 2.24 -4.41 -0.05
CA ALA A 21 2.37 -5.86 0.04
C ALA A 21 2.33 -6.36 1.49
N THR A 22 2.94 -5.62 2.42
CA THR A 22 2.90 -5.94 3.85
C THR A 22 1.47 -5.82 4.38
N SER A 23 0.77 -4.74 4.06
CA SER A 23 -0.64 -4.54 4.41
C SER A 23 -1.52 -5.63 3.82
N LEU A 24 -1.31 -6.02 2.56
CA LEU A 24 -2.03 -7.13 1.90
C LEU A 24 -1.95 -8.41 2.72
N ILE A 25 -0.75 -8.79 3.15
CA ILE A 25 -0.54 -10.00 3.95
C ILE A 25 -1.24 -9.88 5.30
N LEU A 26 -1.00 -8.79 6.03
CA LEU A 26 -1.54 -8.60 7.38
C LEU A 26 -3.08 -8.57 7.41
N VAL A 27 -3.69 -7.91 6.42
CA VAL A 27 -5.14 -7.70 6.38
C VAL A 27 -5.89 -8.92 5.85
N THR A 28 -5.27 -9.74 4.99
CA THR A 28 -5.90 -10.94 4.44
C THR A 28 -5.82 -12.17 5.35
N ILE A 29 -4.81 -12.29 6.22
CA ILE A 29 -4.68 -13.43 7.16
C ILE A 29 -5.96 -13.65 8.00
N PRO A 30 -6.57 -12.63 8.65
CA PRO A 30 -7.80 -12.80 9.42
C PRO A 30 -9.03 -13.13 8.56
N ALA A 31 -9.01 -12.77 7.26
CA ALA A 31 -10.07 -13.12 6.33
C ALA A 31 -10.06 -14.63 6.06
N PHE A 32 -8.87 -15.23 5.89
CA PHE A 32 -8.71 -16.67 5.73
C PHE A 32 -8.94 -17.49 7.01
N SER A 33 -8.95 -16.85 8.18
CA SER A 33 -9.23 -17.52 9.45
C SER A 33 -10.72 -17.85 9.67
N ALA A 34 -11.63 -17.20 8.95
CA ALA A 34 -13.08 -17.40 9.07
C ALA A 34 -13.61 -18.33 7.98
N ARG A 35 -14.84 -18.82 8.13
CA ARG A 35 -15.54 -19.64 7.12
C ARG A 35 -16.91 -19.06 6.77
N GLY A 36 -17.38 -19.38 5.56
CA GLY A 36 -18.74 -19.04 5.10
C GLY A 36 -18.95 -17.53 4.93
N LYS A 37 -20.12 -17.02 5.33
CA LYS A 37 -20.49 -15.61 5.13
C LYS A 37 -19.51 -14.62 5.79
N THR A 38 -18.97 -14.97 6.96
CA THR A 38 -18.00 -14.14 7.68
C THR A 38 -16.68 -14.01 6.92
N GLN A 39 -16.24 -15.06 6.24
CA GLN A 39 -15.06 -15.01 5.37
C GLN A 39 -15.26 -14.03 4.22
N VAL A 40 -16.41 -14.10 3.55
CA VAL A 40 -16.73 -13.20 2.43
C VAL A 40 -16.75 -11.75 2.88
N ILE A 41 -17.42 -11.44 4.00
CA ILE A 41 -17.48 -10.08 4.53
C ILE A 41 -16.08 -9.56 4.87
N ARG A 42 -15.26 -10.37 5.56
CA ARG A 42 -13.89 -9.98 5.92
C ARG A 42 -13.01 -9.76 4.70
N LEU A 43 -13.12 -10.62 3.69
CA LEU A 43 -12.36 -10.49 2.45
C LEU A 43 -12.77 -9.23 1.67
N SER A 44 -14.07 -8.91 1.65
CA SER A 44 -14.57 -7.69 1.02
C SER A 44 -14.07 -6.43 1.73
N VAL A 45 -14.10 -6.40 3.07
CA VAL A 45 -13.58 -5.27 3.85
C VAL A 45 -12.06 -5.14 3.68
N ALA A 46 -11.34 -6.26 3.73
CA ALA A 46 -9.90 -6.31 3.45
C ALA A 46 -9.58 -5.76 2.06
N GLY A 47 -10.31 -6.20 1.03
CA GLY A 47 -10.13 -5.76 -0.35
C GLY A 47 -10.39 -4.26 -0.51
N LEU A 48 -11.45 -3.72 0.10
CA LEU A 48 -11.73 -2.28 0.09
C LEU A 48 -10.62 -1.47 0.76
N PHE A 49 -10.12 -1.93 1.90
CA PHE A 49 -9.03 -1.26 2.62
C PHE A 49 -7.75 -1.23 1.77
N LEU A 50 -7.37 -2.36 1.19
CA LEU A 50 -6.18 -2.49 0.35
C LEU A 50 -6.30 -1.73 -0.97
N PHE A 51 -7.51 -1.62 -1.51
CA PHE A 51 -7.79 -0.79 -2.69
C PHE A 51 -7.62 0.70 -2.38
N ALA A 52 -8.20 1.16 -1.27
CA ALA A 52 -8.05 2.55 -0.84
C ALA A 52 -6.58 2.91 -0.57
N GLU A 53 -5.84 2.01 0.08
CA GLU A 53 -4.40 2.15 0.31
C GLU A 53 -3.61 2.20 -1.00
N ALA A 54 -3.90 1.32 -1.97
CA ALA A 54 -3.25 1.35 -3.29
C ALA A 54 -3.47 2.69 -4.00
N VAL A 55 -4.71 3.19 -4.00
CA VAL A 55 -5.05 4.49 -4.61
C VAL A 55 -4.27 5.63 -3.93
N LEU A 56 -4.17 5.62 -2.60
CA LEU A 56 -3.40 6.61 -1.84
C LEU A 56 -1.91 6.58 -2.21
N LEU A 57 -1.29 5.40 -2.19
CA LEU A 57 0.14 5.23 -2.47
C LEU A 57 0.48 5.59 -3.92
N ILE A 58 -0.36 5.22 -4.88
CA ILE A 58 -0.20 5.62 -6.28
C ILE A 58 -0.32 7.14 -6.42
N THR A 59 -1.31 7.76 -5.79
CA THR A 59 -1.49 9.22 -5.83
C THR A 59 -0.26 9.92 -5.25
N LEU A 60 0.26 9.45 -4.12
CA LEU A 60 1.48 9.97 -3.52
C LEU A 60 2.70 9.79 -4.43
N ALA A 61 2.83 8.65 -5.11
CA ALA A 61 3.90 8.41 -6.06
C ALA A 61 3.84 9.37 -7.25
N VAL A 62 2.64 9.62 -7.79
CA VAL A 62 2.42 10.57 -8.90
C VAL A 62 2.69 12.00 -8.49
N LEU A 63 2.22 12.41 -7.31
CA LEU A 63 2.48 13.77 -6.82
C LEU A 63 3.97 13.99 -6.50
N ASN A 64 4.65 12.96 -6.00
CA ASN A 64 6.10 13.00 -5.80
C ASN A 64 6.88 13.08 -7.12
N SER A 65 6.48 12.33 -8.15
CA SER A 65 7.14 12.41 -9.46
C SER A 65 6.95 13.75 -10.16
N GLN A 66 5.95 14.53 -9.74
CA GLN A 66 5.72 15.91 -10.17
C GLN A 66 6.45 16.95 -9.30
N GLU A 67 7.31 16.54 -8.36
CA GLU A 67 8.01 17.42 -7.40
C GLU A 67 7.05 18.30 -6.56
N LYS A 68 5.80 17.86 -6.38
CA LYS A 68 4.78 18.61 -5.63
C LYS A 68 4.75 18.30 -4.13
N ILE A 69 5.52 17.29 -3.68
CA ILE A 69 5.52 16.83 -2.28
C ILE A 69 6.87 17.08 -1.60
N PHE A 70 7.97 16.69 -2.24
CA PHE A 70 9.32 16.89 -1.72
C PHE A 70 10.10 17.73 -2.74
N GLN A 71 10.18 19.05 -2.51
CA GLN A 71 11.10 19.95 -3.22
C GLN A 71 12.52 19.83 -2.66
#